data_AF-A0A2S9YCU8-F1
#
_entry.id   AF-A0A2S9YCU8-F1
#
_cell.length_a   1.000
_cell.length_b   1.000
_cell.length_c   1.000
_cell.angle_alpha   90.00
_cell.angle_beta   90.00
_cell.angle_gamma   90.00
#
_symmetry.space_group_name_H-M   'P 1'
#
loop_
_entity.id
_entity.type
_entity.pdbx_description
1 polymer ?
#
loop_
_entity_poly.entity_id
_entity_poly.type
_entity_poly.pdbx_seq_one_letter_code
_entity_poly.pdbx_strand_id
1 'polypeptide(L)'
;MSTADAPTPTPTIDTSEQHLPVLGRPLEVRVDERGVERAIRKLRRLMASEGVLREIKRRRHHEKPSVKSKRKLREAERRRKRRQRKGPPRGER
;
A
#
# COMPACT_ATOMS: atom_id res chain seq x y z
N MET A 1 46.27 -35.93 -31.30
CA MET A 1 46.21 -34.83 -30.33
C MET A 1 45.75 -33.58 -31.09
N SER A 2 44.51 -33.12 -30.89
CA SER A 2 43.91 -31.99 -31.64
C SER A 2 43.78 -30.79 -30.71
N THR A 3 44.24 -29.63 -31.18
CA THR A 3 44.41 -28.39 -30.43
C THR A 3 43.14 -27.54 -30.38
N ALA A 4 42.78 -27.14 -29.16
CA ALA A 4 42.12 -25.91 -28.71
C ALA A 4 40.94 -25.34 -29.52
N ASP A 5 39.73 -25.50 -28.98
CA ASP A 5 38.59 -24.60 -29.18
C ASP A 5 38.67 -23.48 -28.12
N ALA A 6 38.68 -22.22 -28.55
CA ALA A 6 38.76 -21.08 -27.65
C ALA A 6 37.34 -20.63 -27.26
N PRO A 7 37.00 -20.47 -25.96
CA PRO A 7 35.70 -19.94 -25.58
C PRO A 7 35.64 -18.44 -25.89
N THR A 8 34.65 -18.04 -26.67
CA THR A 8 34.32 -16.62 -26.90
C THR A 8 33.95 -15.96 -25.56
N PRO A 9 34.46 -14.75 -25.22
CA PRO A 9 33.98 -14.04 -24.05
C PRO A 9 32.56 -13.55 -24.33
N THR A 10 31.57 -14.22 -23.74
CA THR A 10 30.24 -13.61 -23.61
C THR A 10 30.40 -12.36 -22.76
N PRO A 11 29.87 -11.20 -23.17
CA PRO A 11 29.81 -10.05 -22.28
C PRO A 11 28.93 -10.46 -21.10
N THR A 12 29.53 -10.59 -19.92
CA THR A 12 28.82 -10.63 -18.65
C THR A 12 28.08 -9.30 -18.53
N ILE A 13 26.82 -9.29 -18.97
CA ILE A 13 25.91 -8.19 -18.72
C ILE A 13 25.73 -8.18 -17.20
N ASP A 14 26.47 -7.29 -16.54
CA ASP A 14 26.22 -6.90 -15.17
C ASP A 14 24.78 -6.39 -15.13
N THR A 15 23.85 -7.27 -14.77
CA THR A 15 22.44 -6.94 -14.62
C THR A 15 22.29 -6.27 -13.26
N SER A 16 22.99 -5.17 -13.09
CA SER A 16 22.86 -4.28 -11.96
C SER A 16 21.46 -3.68 -11.99
N GLU A 17 20.62 -4.18 -11.10
CA GLU A 17 19.42 -3.55 -10.57
C GLU A 17 18.41 -3.00 -11.60
N GLN A 18 17.58 -3.90 -12.14
CA GLN A 18 16.26 -3.49 -12.62
C GLN A 18 15.36 -3.16 -11.41
N HIS A 19 15.47 -1.95 -10.87
CA HIS A 19 14.43 -1.39 -9.99
C HIS A 19 13.19 -1.10 -10.84
N LEU A 20 12.35 -2.11 -11.00
CA LEU A 20 10.99 -1.95 -11.52
C LEU A 20 10.16 -1.22 -10.46
N PRO A 21 9.59 -0.03 -10.78
CA PRO A 21 8.78 0.68 -9.82
C PRO A 21 7.56 -0.19 -9.48
N VAL A 22 7.34 -0.40 -8.17
CA VAL A 22 6.16 -1.12 -7.69
C VAL A 22 4.91 -0.31 -8.07
N LEU A 23 4.34 -0.62 -9.23
CA LEU A 23 3.04 -0.10 -9.64
C LEU A 23 2.01 -0.66 -8.65
N GLY A 24 1.57 0.18 -7.72
CA GLY A 24 0.62 -0.22 -6.68
C GLY A 24 -0.63 -0.84 -7.31
N ARG A 25 -1.10 -1.96 -6.76
CA ARG A 25 -2.30 -2.63 -7.24
C ARG A 25 -3.51 -1.68 -7.14
N PRO A 26 -4.25 -1.43 -8.23
CA PRO A 26 -5.43 -0.57 -8.21
C PRO A 26 -6.55 -1.21 -7.36
N LEU A 27 -7.40 -0.36 -6.79
CA LEU A 27 -8.51 -0.80 -5.94
C LEU A 27 -9.74 -1.06 -6.81
N GLU A 28 -10.09 -2.33 -6.97
CA GLU A 28 -11.13 -2.79 -7.88
C GLU A 28 -12.31 -3.43 -7.13
N VAL A 29 -13.52 -3.24 -7.65
CA VAL A 29 -14.72 -3.93 -7.16
C VAL A 29 -15.50 -4.43 -8.36
N ARG A 30 -15.64 -5.75 -8.47
CA ARG A 30 -16.53 -6.40 -9.44
C ARG A 30 -17.99 -6.19 -9.02
N VAL A 31 -18.85 -5.93 -10.00
CA VAL A 31 -20.28 -5.78 -9.81
C VAL A 31 -20.93 -7.13 -10.06
N ASP A 32 -21.61 -7.66 -9.06
CA ASP A 32 -22.37 -8.91 -9.16
C ASP A 32 -23.86 -8.60 -9.44
N GLU A 33 -24.65 -9.64 -9.70
CA GLU A 33 -26.12 -9.58 -9.87
C GLU A 33 -26.88 -8.98 -8.67
N ARG A 34 -26.20 -8.86 -7.52
CA ARG A 34 -26.71 -8.26 -6.28
C ARG A 34 -26.89 -6.73 -6.36
N GLY A 35 -26.57 -6.11 -7.50
CA GLY A 35 -26.90 -4.74 -7.84
C GLY A 35 -25.75 -3.73 -7.69
N VAL A 36 -25.79 -2.69 -8.51
CA VAL A 36 -24.74 -1.67 -8.67
C VAL A 36 -24.52 -0.85 -7.39
N GLU A 37 -25.59 -0.49 -6.69
CA GLU A 37 -25.49 0.36 -5.50
C GLU A 37 -24.66 -0.30 -4.38
N ARG A 38 -24.76 -1.63 -4.25
CA ARG A 38 -23.97 -2.40 -3.30
C ARG A 38 -22.48 -2.37 -3.64
N ALA A 39 -22.13 -2.47 -4.92
CA ALA A 39 -20.75 -2.37 -5.39
C ALA A 39 -20.16 -0.99 -5.08
N ILE A 40 -20.92 0.10 -5.31
CA ILE A 40 -20.48 1.47 -4.98
C ILE A 40 -20.23 1.62 -3.48
N ARG A 41 -21.12 1.11 -2.62
CA ARG A 41 -20.93 1.15 -1.16
C ARG A 41 -19.70 0.35 -0.73
N LYS A 42 -19.47 -0.82 -1.32
CA LYS A 42 -18.28 -1.65 -1.06
C LYS A 42 -17.00 -0.91 -1.45
N LEU A 43 -16.97 -0.30 -2.63
CA LEU A 43 -15.86 0.50 -3.12
C LEU A 43 -15.55 1.66 -2.16
N ARG A 44 -16.56 2.44 -1.77
CA ARG A 44 -16.39 3.53 -0.79
C ARG A 44 -15.81 3.05 0.53
N ARG A 45 -16.23 1.88 1.03
CA ARG A 45 -15.72 1.29 2.27
C ARG A 45 -14.27 0.85 2.14
N LEU A 46 -13.89 0.23 1.03
CA LEU A 46 -12.51 -0.17 0.75
C LEU A 46 -11.59 1.05 0.64
N MET A 47 -12.02 2.10 -0.09
CA MET A 47 -11.28 3.37 -0.18
C MET A 47 -11.09 4.04 1.19
N ALA A 48 -12.09 3.96 2.06
CA ALA A 48 -12.01 4.48 3.43
C ALA A 48 -11.06 3.65 4.32
N SER A 49 -11.01 2.34 4.11
CA SER A 49 -10.11 1.42 4.84
C SER A 49 -8.65 1.65 4.48
N GLU A 50 -8.36 1.75 3.17
CA GLU A 50 -7.03 2.11 2.66
C GLU A 50 -6.65 3.56 3.00
N GLY A 51 -7.65 4.43 3.20
CA GLY A 51 -7.44 5.83 3.54
C GLY A 51 -7.05 6.70 2.34
N VAL A 52 -7.29 6.24 1.11
CA VAL A 52 -6.95 6.94 -0.15
C VAL A 52 -7.53 8.36 -0.16
N LEU A 53 -8.81 8.51 0.19
CA LEU A 53 -9.47 9.82 0.23
C LEU A 53 -8.85 10.76 1.26
N ARG A 54 -8.40 10.21 2.39
CA ARG A 54 -7.71 10.98 3.44
C ARG A 54 -6.33 11.42 2.96
N GLU A 55 -5.63 10.55 2.24
CA GLU A 55 -4.32 10.83 1.66
C GLU A 55 -4.39 11.92 0.59
N ILE A 56 -5.38 11.85 -0.31
CA ILE A 56 -5.61 12.88 -1.33
C ILE A 56 -5.83 14.23 -0.66
N LYS A 57 -6.72 14.31 0.34
CA LYS A 57 -6.99 15.57 1.06
C LYS A 57 -5.74 16.11 1.76
N ARG A 58 -4.91 15.22 2.30
CA ARG A 58 -3.67 15.55 3.01
C ARG A 58 -2.60 16.11 2.07
N ARG A 59 -2.51 15.60 0.85
CA ARG A 59 -1.52 16.02 -0.15
C ARG A 59 -1.92 17.26 -0.94
N ARG A 60 -3.14 17.80 -0.77
CA ARG A 60 -3.60 19.01 -1.48
C ARG A 60 -2.70 20.22 -1.29
N HIS A 61 -2.09 20.34 -0.11
CA HIS A 61 -1.19 21.45 0.22
C HIS A 61 0.07 20.92 0.89
N HIS A 62 1.18 21.64 0.70
CA HIS A 62 2.43 21.29 1.37
C HIS A 62 2.30 21.49 2.88
N GLU A 63 2.62 20.43 3.63
CA GLU A 63 2.65 20.46 5.09
C GLU A 63 4.09 20.50 5.57
N LYS A 64 4.42 21.51 6.38
CA LYS A 64 5.75 21.64 6.99
C LYS A 64 6.12 20.37 7.78
N PRO A 65 7.40 19.97 7.81
CA PRO A 65 7.83 18.72 8.45
C PRO A 65 7.48 18.64 9.94
N SER A 66 7.58 19.75 10.68
CA SER A 66 7.17 19.81 12.09
C SER A 66 5.68 19.50 12.29
N VAL A 67 4.81 19.99 11.40
CA VAL A 67 3.36 19.74 11.45
C VAL A 67 3.06 18.27 11.11
N LYS A 68 3.76 17.71 10.12
CA LYS A 68 3.69 16.30 9.75
C LYS A 68 4.03 15.38 10.93
N SER A 69 5.10 15.68 11.68
CA SER A 69 5.51 14.95 12.87
C SER A 69 4.47 15.03 14.00
N LYS A 70 3.97 16.23 14.30
CA LYS A 70 2.91 16.44 15.31
C LYS A 70 1.63 15.67 14.96
N ARG A 71 1.23 15.65 13.69
CA ARG A 71 0.05 14.89 13.23
C ARG A 71 0.25 13.39 13.37
N LYS A 72 1.41 12.86 12.98
CA LYS A 72 1.72 11.42 13.07
C LYS A 72 1.59 10.93 14.52
N LEU A 73 2.11 11.71 15.47
CA LEU A 73 2.00 11.40 16.90
C LEU A 73 0.53 11.38 17.38
N ARG A 74 -0.23 12.43 17.07
CA ARG A 74 -1.66 12.55 17.43
C ARG A 74 -2.49 11.41 16.84
N GLU A 75 -2.23 11.01 15.60
CA GLU A 75 -2.92 9.91 14.94
C GLU A 75 -2.59 8.55 15.57
N ALA A 76 -1.32 8.31 15.88
CA ALA A 76 -0.89 7.09 16.56
C ALA A 76 -1.55 6.96 17.94
N GLU A 77 -1.61 8.05 18.70
CA GLU A 77 -2.27 8.09 20.00
C GLU A 77 -3.77 7.81 19.89
N ARG A 78 -4.46 8.45 18.93
CA ARG A 78 -5.89 8.16 18.64
C ARG A 78 -6.10 6.69 18.28
N ARG A 79 -5.23 6.10 17.47
CA ARG A 79 -5.30 4.67 17.10
C ARG A 79 -5.06 3.77 18.31
N ARG A 80 -4.10 4.10 19.18
CA ARG A 80 -3.83 3.36 20.44
C ARG A 80 -5.04 3.41 21.37
N LYS A 81 -5.61 4.59 21.62
CA LYS A 81 -6.82 4.76 22.44
C LYS A 81 -8.02 3.99 21.88
N ARG A 82 -8.21 4.00 20.55
CA ARG A 82 -9.29 3.23 19.91
C ARG A 82 -9.11 1.72 20.06
N ARG A 83 -7.88 1.21 20.02
CA ARG A 83 -7.58 -0.21 20.27
C ARG A 83 -7.86 -0.60 21.72
N GLN A 84 -7.47 0.24 22.68
CA GLN A 84 -7.72 -0.02 24.12
C GLN A 84 -9.21 0.00 24.48
N ARG A 85 -10.01 0.84 23.81
CA ARG A 85 -11.48 0.88 23.99
C ARG A 85 -12.20 -0.34 23.40
N LYS A 86 -11.61 -1.00 22.41
CA LYS A 86 -12.09 -2.32 21.98
C LYS A 86 -11.63 -3.28 23.07
N GLY A 87 -12.55 -3.64 23.97
CA GLY A 87 -12.31 -4.68 24.96
C GLY A 87 -11.88 -6.01 24.32
N PRO A 88 -11.50 -7.01 25.13
CA PRO A 88 -11.12 -8.32 24.62
C PRO A 88 -12.22 -8.87 23.68
N PRO A 89 -11.85 -9.67 22.67
CA PRO A 89 -12.82 -10.28 21.77
C PRO A 89 -13.92 -10.95 22.60
N ARG A 90 -15.18 -10.83 22.16
CA ARG A 90 -16.38 -11.27 22.91
C ARG A 90 -16.49 -12.81 23.08
N GLY A 91 -15.38 -13.56 23.06
CA GLY A 91 -15.33 -15.02 23.10
C GLY A 91 -14.36 -15.61 24.13
N GLU A 92 -13.81 -14.82 25.05
CA GLU A 92 -12.93 -15.30 26.14
C GLU A 92 -13.49 -14.95 27.53
N ARG A 93 -14.77 -15.21 27.76
CA ARG A 93 -15.40 -15.15 29.08
C ARG A 93 -16.21 -16.40 29.34
#